data_AF-A5CZE5-F1
#
_entry.id   AF-A5CZE5-F1
#
_cell.length_a   1.000
_cell.length_b   1.000
_cell.length_c   1.000
_cell.angle_alpha   90.00
_cell.angle_beta   90.00
_cell.angle_gamma   90.00
#
_symmetry.space_group_name_H-M   'P 1'
#
loop_
_entity.id
_entity.type
_entity.pdbx_description
1 polymer ?
#
loop_
_entity_poly.entity_id
_entity_poly.type
_entity_poly.pdbx_seq_one_letter_code
_entity_poly.pdbx_strand_id
1 'polypeptide(L)'
;MKIKPIPELTESQPYARLEELYRKLGWDGKKDVDSSKVRLSEDDWLAMLSREIEHAKTVITGMNEIDIRIAVGMLWTNMGPSGGGKHPGMVELCPGWLEEPEMNKNAV
;
A
#
# COMPACT_ATOMS: atom_id res chain seq x y z
N MET A 1 -4.41 -17.00 2.77
CA MET A 1 -4.06 -15.68 3.34
C MET A 1 -2.63 -15.75 3.84
N LYS A 2 -1.79 -14.76 3.52
CA LYS A 2 -0.41 -14.65 4.00
C LYS A 2 -0.31 -13.43 4.91
N ILE A 3 0.45 -13.53 6.00
CA ILE A 3 0.66 -12.42 6.94
C ILE A 3 2.15 -12.07 6.91
N LYS A 4 2.47 -10.78 6.82
CA LYS A 4 3.84 -10.26 6.78
C LYS A 4 3.97 -9.06 7.72
N PRO A 5 5.15 -8.77 8.28
CA PRO A 5 5.37 -7.50 8.97
C PRO A 5 5.15 -6.32 8.01
N ILE A 6 4.69 -5.19 8.55
CA ILE A 6 4.64 -3.93 7.79
C ILE A 6 6.08 -3.55 7.42
N PRO A 7 6.43 -3.45 6.12
CA PRO A 7 7.79 -3.14 5.73
C PRO A 7 8.11 -1.67 6.03
N GLU A 8 9.36 -1.42 6.42
CA GLU A 8 9.90 -0.06 6.40
C GLU A 8 10.05 0.41 4.95
N LEU A 9 9.76 1.69 4.70
CA LEU A 9 9.84 2.30 3.37
C LEU A 9 10.98 3.33 3.36
N THR A 10 11.81 3.26 2.33
CA THR A 10 13.07 4.01 2.22
C THR A 10 13.10 4.96 1.04
N GLU A 11 12.19 4.79 0.08
CA GLU A 11 12.07 5.69 -1.07
C GLU A 11 11.73 7.12 -0.62
N SER A 12 12.19 8.10 -1.39
CA SER A 12 11.98 9.51 -1.05
C SER A 12 10.60 9.99 -1.48
N GLN A 13 10.17 9.71 -2.71
CA GLN A 13 8.95 10.27 -3.28
C GLN A 13 7.70 9.47 -2.85
N PRO A 14 6.56 10.12 -2.54
CA PRO A 14 5.36 9.42 -2.04
C PRO A 14 4.89 8.26 -2.92
N TYR A 15 4.87 8.45 -4.25
CA TYR A 15 4.49 7.39 -5.18
C TYR A 15 5.50 6.22 -5.19
N ALA A 16 6.80 6.52 -5.16
CA ALA A 16 7.85 5.50 -5.12
C ALA A 16 7.79 4.67 -3.83
N ARG A 17 7.41 5.28 -2.70
CA ARG A 17 7.19 4.57 -1.42
C ARG A 17 6.00 3.63 -1.48
N LEU A 18 4.92 4.02 -2.16
CA LEU A 18 3.78 3.14 -2.39
C LEU A 18 4.16 1.95 -3.29
N GLU A 19 4.92 2.19 -4.36
CA GLU A 19 5.45 1.10 -5.18
C GLU A 19 6.41 0.19 -4.39
N GLU A 20 7.29 0.78 -3.57
CA GLU A 20 8.22 0.05 -2.71
C GLU A 20 7.49 -0.86 -1.73
N LEU A 21 6.41 -0.36 -1.12
CA LEU A 21 5.53 -1.16 -0.26
C LEU A 21 5.05 -2.40 -1.01
N TYR A 22 4.49 -2.24 -2.20
CA TYR A 22 4.00 -3.39 -2.97
C TYR A 22 5.11 -4.32 -3.43
N ARG A 23 6.26 -3.80 -3.86
CA ARG A 23 7.44 -4.62 -4.21
C ARG A 23 7.89 -5.47 -3.02
N LYS A 24 7.98 -4.89 -1.82
CA LYS A 24 8.33 -5.61 -0.58
C LYS A 24 7.28 -6.65 -0.19
N LEU A 25 6.02 -6.45 -0.60
CA LEU A 25 4.94 -7.43 -0.42
C LEU A 25 4.92 -8.53 -1.49
N GLY A 26 5.68 -8.38 -2.58
CA GLY A 26 5.88 -9.40 -3.61
C GLY A 26 5.46 -8.98 -5.03
N TRP A 27 5.11 -7.71 -5.24
CA TRP A 27 4.78 -7.18 -6.56
C TRP A 27 6.01 -7.08 -7.45
N ASP A 28 5.87 -7.48 -8.71
CA ASP A 28 6.94 -7.53 -9.69
C ASP A 28 7.09 -6.25 -10.52
N GLY A 29 6.22 -5.26 -10.28
CA GLY A 29 6.21 -4.00 -11.03
C GLY A 29 5.50 -4.08 -12.39
N LYS A 30 4.90 -5.23 -12.74
CA LYS A 30 4.32 -5.47 -14.07
C LYS A 30 2.83 -5.72 -14.05
N LYS A 31 2.33 -6.43 -13.03
CA LYS A 31 0.90 -6.74 -12.89
C LYS A 31 0.13 -5.55 -12.32
N ASP A 32 -1.15 -5.44 -12.65
CA ASP A 32 -2.03 -4.48 -11.98
C ASP A 32 -2.17 -4.86 -10.50
N VAL A 33 -2.12 -3.85 -9.63
CA VAL A 33 -2.23 -4.02 -8.18
C VAL A 33 -3.69 -3.90 -7.78
N ASP A 34 -4.28 -4.99 -7.28
CA ASP A 34 -5.53 -4.94 -6.52
C ASP A 34 -5.21 -4.64 -5.04
N SER A 35 -5.23 -3.36 -4.69
CA SER A 35 -4.90 -2.88 -3.36
C SER A 35 -5.88 -3.37 -2.27
N SER A 36 -7.11 -3.77 -2.64
CA SER A 36 -8.11 -4.30 -1.71
C SER A 36 -7.71 -5.66 -1.12
N LYS A 37 -6.72 -6.33 -1.72
CA LYS A 37 -6.14 -7.59 -1.25
C LYS A 37 -5.02 -7.39 -0.22
N VAL A 38 -4.62 -6.15 0.04
CA VAL A 38 -3.59 -5.80 1.02
C VAL A 38 -4.25 -5.06 2.17
N ARG A 39 -4.31 -5.68 3.34
CA ARG A 39 -5.00 -5.12 4.50
C ARG A 39 -4.07 -4.83 5.66
N LEU A 40 -4.33 -3.72 6.33
CA LEU A 40 -3.74 -3.33 7.61
C LEU A 40 -4.85 -3.23 8.64
N SER A 41 -4.51 -3.35 9.93
CA SER A 41 -5.44 -2.89 10.96
C SER A 41 -5.77 -1.41 10.76
N GLU A 42 -6.92 -0.95 11.24
CA GLU A 42 -7.33 0.45 11.06
C GLU A 42 -6.32 1.42 11.68
N ASP A 43 -5.82 1.11 12.87
CA ASP A 43 -4.78 1.89 13.55
C ASP A 43 -3.47 1.91 12.76
N ASP A 44 -3.03 0.76 12.23
CA ASP A 44 -1.81 0.70 11.41
C ASP A 44 -1.95 1.46 10.09
N TRP A 45 -3.14 1.41 9.48
CA TRP A 45 -3.45 2.16 8.26
C TRP A 45 -3.39 3.66 8.51
N LEU A 46 -4.04 4.15 9.57
CA LEU A 46 -4.01 5.56 9.97
C LEU A 46 -2.59 6.02 10.34
N ALA A 47 -1.85 5.19 11.07
CA ALA A 47 -0.47 5.47 11.44
C ALA A 47 0.47 5.48 10.23
N MET A 48 0.27 4.58 9.26
CA MET A 48 1.00 4.59 8.00
C MET A 48 0.69 5.86 7.20
N LEU A 49 -0.60 6.16 6.97
CA LEU A 49 -1.00 7.36 6.22
C LEU A 49 -0.44 8.64 6.84
N SER A 50 -0.51 8.75 8.17
CA SER A 50 0.04 9.91 8.89
C SER A 50 1.55 10.03 8.70
N ARG A 51 2.30 8.93 8.80
CA ARG A 51 3.75 8.92 8.55
C ARG A 51 4.10 9.31 7.12
N GLU A 52 3.35 8.84 6.14
CA GLU A 52 3.60 9.14 4.73
C GLU A 52 3.30 10.60 4.39
N ILE A 53 2.27 11.18 5.00
CA ILE A 53 2.00 12.63 4.92
C ILE A 53 3.14 13.44 5.54
N GLU A 54 3.58 13.09 6.75
CA GLU A 54 4.67 13.83 7.41
C GLU A 54 5.99 13.68 6.65
N HIS A 55 6.31 12.48 6.15
CA HIS A 55 7.45 12.26 5.27
C HIS A 55 7.38 13.15 4.03
N ALA A 56 6.23 13.19 3.33
CA ALA A 56 6.05 13.97 2.12
C ALA A 56 6.32 15.47 2.31
N LYS A 57 5.93 16.04 3.46
CA LYS A 57 6.21 17.45 3.79
C LYS A 57 7.70 17.75 3.91
N THR A 58 8.52 16.75 4.27
CA THR A 58 9.98 16.94 4.38
C THR A 58 10.70 16.90 3.03
N VAL A 59 10.13 16.22 2.04
CA VAL A 59 10.78 15.98 0.74
C VAL A 59 10.19 16.82 -0.41
N ILE A 60 8.93 17.24 -0.32
CA ILE A 60 8.28 18.11 -1.31
C ILE A 60 8.49 19.55 -0.90
N THR A 61 9.24 20.29 -1.71
CA THR A 61 9.50 21.72 -1.51
C THR A 61 8.67 22.56 -2.49
N GLY A 62 8.31 23.78 -2.09
CA GLY A 62 7.60 24.72 -2.97
C GLY A 62 6.09 24.47 -3.12
N MET A 63 5.51 23.53 -2.37
CA MET A 63 4.07 23.29 -2.29
C MET A 63 3.58 23.62 -0.87
N ASN A 64 2.34 24.11 -0.74
CA ASN A 64 1.78 24.35 0.58
C ASN A 64 1.45 23.02 1.29
N GLU A 65 1.45 23.02 2.62
CA GLU A 65 1.25 21.77 3.40
C GLU A 65 -0.13 21.13 3.19
N ILE A 66 -1.16 21.94 2.91
CA ILE A 66 -2.53 21.44 2.72
C ILE A 66 -2.62 20.63 1.42
N ASP A 67 -2.04 21.14 0.34
CA ASP A 67 -1.98 20.48 -0.96
C ASP A 67 -1.18 19.18 -0.85
N ILE A 68 -0.07 19.17 -0.10
CA ILE A 68 0.69 17.94 0.18
C ILE A 68 -0.18 16.92 0.90
N ARG A 69 -0.87 17.33 1.99
CA ARG A 69 -1.77 16.46 2.75
C ARG A 69 -2.86 15.86 1.87
N ILE A 70 -3.49 16.68 1.03
CA ILE A 70 -4.57 16.24 0.12
C ILE A 70 -4.02 15.28 -0.93
N ALA A 71 -2.93 15.63 -1.61
CA ALA A 71 -2.36 14.82 -2.68
C ALA A 71 -1.91 13.44 -2.17
N VAL A 72 -1.18 13.40 -1.05
CA VAL A 72 -0.73 12.15 -0.43
C VAL A 72 -1.91 11.38 0.16
N GLY A 73 -2.85 12.07 0.80
CA GLY A 73 -4.09 11.47 1.30
C GLY A 73 -4.86 10.74 0.21
N MET A 74 -5.08 11.39 -0.94
CA MET A 74 -5.74 10.81 -2.10
C MET A 74 -4.96 9.64 -2.69
N LEU A 75 -3.64 9.77 -2.83
CA LEU A 75 -2.76 8.70 -3.32
C LEU A 75 -2.96 7.41 -2.50
N TRP A 76 -2.80 7.51 -1.19
CA TRP A 76 -2.81 6.35 -0.29
C TRP A 76 -4.23 5.82 -0.03
N THR A 77 -5.26 6.66 -0.05
CA THR A 77 -6.65 6.20 0.10
C THR A 77 -7.15 5.48 -1.15
N ASN A 78 -6.74 5.92 -2.34
CA ASN A 78 -7.21 5.33 -3.60
C ASN A 78 -6.39 4.11 -4.02
N MET A 79 -5.07 4.12 -3.77
CA MET A 79 -4.15 3.11 -4.31
C MET A 79 -3.32 2.42 -3.24
N GLY A 80 -3.43 2.80 -1.95
CA GLY A 80 -2.74 2.15 -0.84
C GLY A 80 -3.49 0.93 -0.29
N PRO A 81 -2.91 0.23 0.70
CA PRO A 81 -3.58 -0.85 1.41
C PRO A 81 -4.93 -0.39 1.98
N SER A 82 -5.87 -1.32 2.14
CA SER A 82 -7.12 -1.02 2.84
C SER A 82 -7.01 -1.22 4.35
N GLY A 83 -7.85 -0.53 5.12
CA GLY A 83 -8.10 -0.88 6.52
C GLY A 83 -8.85 -2.21 6.68
N GLY A 84 -9.13 -2.58 7.93
CA GLY A 84 -9.96 -3.74 8.29
C GLY A 84 -9.21 -5.08 8.42
N GLY A 85 -7.88 -5.04 8.43
CA GLY A 85 -7.06 -6.12 8.94
C GLY A 85 -7.27 -6.35 10.44
N LYS A 86 -7.04 -7.56 10.89
CA LYS A 86 -7.23 -8.05 12.27
C LYS A 86 -5.92 -8.26 13.02
N HIS A 87 -4.77 -8.14 12.35
CA HIS A 87 -3.45 -8.38 12.94
C HIS A 87 -2.65 -7.07 13.05
N PRO A 88 -2.59 -6.45 14.24
CA PRO A 88 -1.78 -5.25 14.47
C PRO A 88 -0.30 -5.47 14.15
N GLY A 89 0.35 -4.45 13.58
CA GLY A 89 1.75 -4.47 13.16
C GLY A 89 2.04 -5.33 11.93
N MET A 90 1.00 -5.86 11.28
CA MET A 90 1.12 -6.80 10.17
C MET A 90 0.30 -6.34 8.95
N VAL A 91 0.76 -6.79 7.78
CA VAL A 91 0.04 -6.77 6.51
C VAL A 91 -0.60 -8.13 6.28
N GLU A 92 -1.90 -8.14 6.03
CA GLU A 92 -2.65 -9.30 5.58
C GLU A 92 -2.80 -9.28 4.06
N LEU A 93 -2.21 -10.28 3.41
CA LEU A 93 -2.35 -10.53 1.98
C LEU A 93 -3.48 -11.55 1.77
N CYS A 94 -4.61 -11.05 1.28
CA CYS A 94 -5.80 -11.82 1.00
C CYS A 94 -5.62 -12.76 -0.20
N PRO A 95 -6.42 -13.84 -0.32
CA PRO A 95 -6.42 -14.69 -1.51
C PRO A 95 -6.60 -13.87 -2.81
N GLY A 96 -5.85 -14.22 -3.86
CA GLY A 96 -5.79 -13.45 -5.10
C GLY A 96 -4.74 -12.34 -5.11
N TRP A 97 -3.98 -12.12 -4.03
CA TRP A 97 -2.83 -11.20 -4.06
C TRP A 97 -1.74 -11.72 -5.01
N LEU A 98 -1.68 -11.13 -6.21
CA LEU A 98 -0.73 -11.44 -7.29
C LEU A 98 -0.76 -12.88 -7.80
N GLU A 99 -1.72 -13.68 -7.34
CA GLU A 99 -2.02 -15.00 -7.87
C GLU A 99 -2.66 -14.80 -9.25
N GLU A 100 -2.24 -15.60 -10.23
CA GLU A 100 -2.92 -15.60 -11.53
C GLU A 100 -4.36 -16.10 -11.32
N PRO A 101 -5.36 -15.51 -12.00
CA PRO A 101 -6.67 -16.12 -12.02
C PRO A 101 -6.51 -17.53 -12.57
N GLU A 102 -6.94 -18.55 -11.81
CA GLU A 102 -6.90 -19.93 -12.28
C GLU A 102 -7.57 -19.99 -13.65
N MET A 103 -6.77 -20.15 -14.71
CA MET A 103 -7.32 -20.46 -16.02
C MET A 103 -8.06 -21.77 -15.87
N ASN A 104 -9.38 -21.70 -16.03
CA ASN A 104 -10.31 -22.81 -15.89
C ASN A 104 -9.83 -23.98 -16.78
N LYS A 105 -9.14 -24.97 -16.20
CA LYS A 105 -8.57 -26.12 -16.93
C LYS A 105 -9.62 -27.13 -17.41
N ASN A 106 -10.91 -26.80 -17.30
CA ASN A 106 -12.03 -27.69 -17.61
C ASN A 106 -12.90 -27.19 -18.79
N ALA A 107 -12.29 -26.51 -19.76
CA ALA A 107 -12.93 -26.27 -21.06
C ALA A 107 -12.35 -27.24 -22.10
N VAL A 108 -12.73 -28.53 -21.99
CA VAL A 108 -12.69 -29.51 -23.08
C VAL A 108 -13.93 -30.38 -22.97
#